data_AF-A0A2V5KHZ1-F1
#
_entry.id   AF-A0A2V5KHZ1-F1
#
_cell.length_a   1.000
_cell.length_b   1.000
_cell.length_c   1.000
_cell.angle_alpha   90.00
_cell.angle_beta   90.00
_cell.angle_gamma   90.00
#
_symmetry.space_group_name_H-M   'P 1'
#
loop_
_entity.id
_entity.type
_entity.pdbx_description
1 polymer ?
#
loop_
_entity_poly.entity_id
_entity_poly.type
_entity_poly.pdbx_seq_one_letter_code
_entity_poly.pdbx_strand_id
1 'polypeptide(L)'
;TNPQAWLKWRGDTTIDWTWHNWDMNWTWHFLDGYHEQEFAFRLDGFTKEHYVHPTNYIDAQLSYTLIFTPPVEAAPVAGYSKGGKEVAGKEKETPPVPYVMPCWKNILNNTTLTVGVQDIFDQSPPYAQGIEFSNSIGYPGGLYDNIGRFWYLRAIKKF
;
A
#
# COMPACT_ATOMS: atom_id res chain seq x y z
N THR A 1 -29.82 1.17 6.02
CA THR A 1 -28.60 1.52 6.80
C THR A 1 -28.98 1.51 8.26
N ASN A 2 -28.51 0.55 9.04
CA ASN A 2 -28.90 0.38 10.44
C ASN A 2 -28.26 1.50 11.30
N PRO A 3 -29.03 2.47 11.84
CA PRO A 3 -28.46 3.62 12.55
C PRO A 3 -28.18 3.34 14.04
N GLN A 4 -28.16 2.08 14.48
CA GLN A 4 -28.07 1.72 15.90
C GLN A 4 -26.86 0.84 16.26
N ALA A 5 -25.83 0.80 15.41
CA ALA A 5 -24.53 0.27 15.80
C ALA A 5 -23.73 1.36 16.54
N TRP A 6 -23.65 1.29 17.87
CA TRP A 6 -22.77 2.18 18.65
C TRP A 6 -21.33 1.69 18.59
N LEU A 7 -20.67 2.00 17.49
CA LEU A 7 -19.22 1.84 17.36
C LEU A 7 -18.53 2.72 18.40
N LYS A 8 -17.77 2.09 19.30
CA LYS A 8 -16.95 2.83 20.27
C LYS A 8 -15.75 3.47 19.60
N TRP A 9 -15.09 2.72 18.70
CA TRP A 9 -13.92 3.19 17.97
C TRP A 9 -13.93 2.68 16.54
N ARG A 10 -13.61 3.57 15.61
CA ARG A 10 -13.23 3.28 14.22
C ARG A 10 -12.01 4.12 13.93
N GLY A 11 -11.01 3.54 13.29
CA GLY A 11 -9.81 4.27 12.92
C GLY A 11 -9.10 3.63 11.73
N ASP A 12 -8.55 4.48 10.88
CA ASP A 12 -7.70 4.09 9.77
C ASP A 12 -6.30 4.63 10.05
N THR A 13 -5.30 3.74 10.00
CA THR A 13 -3.89 4.10 10.15
C THR A 13 -3.17 3.78 8.85
N THR A 14 -2.66 4.81 8.18
CA THR A 14 -1.85 4.64 6.97
C THR A 14 -0.38 4.90 7.27
N ILE A 15 0.48 4.02 6.77
CA ILE A 15 1.94 4.11 6.86
C ILE A 15 2.46 4.18 5.43
N ASP A 16 3.09 5.30 5.10
CA ASP A 16 3.76 5.54 3.84
C ASP A 16 5.28 5.50 4.02
N TRP A 17 5.96 4.73 3.17
CA TRP A 17 7.41 4.63 3.16
C TRP A 17 7.94 4.75 1.73
N THR A 18 8.85 5.71 1.52
CA THR A 18 9.46 5.98 0.23
C THR A 18 10.98 5.93 0.36
N TRP A 19 11.63 5.10 -0.44
CA TRP A 19 13.09 4.98 -0.44
C TRP A 19 13.65 4.47 -1.76
N HIS A 20 14.62 5.17 -2.35
CA HIS A 20 15.30 4.79 -3.62
C HIS A 20 14.36 4.18 -4.68
N ASN A 21 13.35 4.96 -5.08
CA ASN A 21 12.33 4.61 -6.09
C ASN A 21 11.31 3.54 -5.68
N TRP A 22 11.42 3.00 -4.46
CA TRP A 22 10.34 2.28 -3.81
C TRP A 22 9.38 3.24 -3.14
N ASP A 23 8.10 2.95 -3.28
CA ASP A 23 7.00 3.62 -2.62
C ASP A 23 6.06 2.53 -2.09
N MET A 24 5.81 2.55 -0.79
CA MET A 24 5.08 1.51 -0.07
C MET A 24 4.03 2.18 0.79
N ASN A 25 2.79 1.71 0.68
CA ASN A 25 1.64 2.20 1.44
C ASN A 25 0.97 1.02 2.13
N TRP A 26 0.79 1.13 3.44
CA TRP A 26 0.11 0.14 4.26
C TRP A 26 -1.03 0.84 4.96
N THR A 27 -2.24 0.30 4.86
CA THR A 27 -3.39 0.85 5.58
C THR A 27 -3.96 -0.22 6.50
N TRP A 28 -4.06 0.12 7.78
CA TRP A 28 -4.70 -0.68 8.79
C TRP A 28 -6.05 -0.05 9.14
N HIS A 29 -7.11 -0.76 8.79
CA HIS A 29 -8.47 -0.43 9.14
C HIS A 29 -8.83 -1.16 10.42
N PHE A 30 -9.22 -0.41 11.45
CA PHE A 30 -9.68 -0.94 12.72
C PHE A 30 -11.14 -0.58 12.96
N LEU A 31 -11.95 -1.58 13.24
CA LEU A 31 -13.32 -1.41 13.71
C LEU A 31 -13.50 -2.12 15.05
N ASP A 32 -13.92 -1.37 16.07
CA ASP A 32 -14.26 -1.97 17.35
C ASP A 32 -15.58 -2.73 17.26
N GLY A 33 -15.75 -3.69 18.17
CA GLY A 33 -16.98 -4.43 18.32
C GLY A 33 -18.09 -3.53 18.85
N TYR A 34 -19.33 -3.86 18.50
CA TYR A 34 -20.51 -3.12 18.94
C TYR A 34 -21.64 -4.07 19.27
N HIS A 35 -22.58 -3.59 20.08
CA HIS A 35 -23.80 -4.31 20.37
C HIS A 35 -24.87 -3.86 19.37
N GLU A 36 -25.57 -4.80 18.77
CA GLU A 36 -26.78 -4.54 17.99
C GLU A 36 -28.01 -5.11 18.71
N GLN A 37 -29.16 -4.48 18.51
CA GLN A 37 -30.43 -4.95 19.09
C GLN A 37 -31.06 -5.99 18.16
N GLU A 38 -31.35 -7.19 18.67
CA GLU A 38 -32.03 -8.24 17.90
C GLU A 38 -33.56 -8.04 17.89
N PHE A 39 -34.15 -7.42 18.92
CA PHE A 39 -35.59 -7.17 19.02
C PHE A 39 -35.90 -5.76 19.52
N ALA A 40 -36.79 -5.05 18.83
CA ALA A 40 -37.25 -3.69 19.20
C ALA A 40 -38.62 -3.67 19.92
N PHE A 41 -39.27 -4.82 20.11
CA PHE A 41 -40.58 -4.88 20.76
C PHE A 41 -40.45 -4.70 22.29
N ARG A 42 -40.50 -3.44 22.73
CA ARG A 42 -40.66 -3.04 24.15
C ARG A 42 -42.07 -3.35 24.67
N LEU A 43 -42.53 -4.58 24.55
CA LEU A 43 -43.79 -5.00 25.19
C LEU A 43 -43.59 -5.81 26.48
N ASP A 44 -42.40 -6.38 26.69
CA ASP A 44 -42.14 -7.26 27.84
C ASP A 44 -40.87 -6.87 28.63
N GLY A 45 -40.30 -5.70 28.36
CA GLY A 45 -39.14 -5.16 29.11
C GLY A 45 -37.79 -5.83 28.86
N PHE A 46 -37.70 -6.87 28.01
CA PHE A 46 -36.44 -7.55 27.69
C PHE A 46 -35.83 -7.03 26.38
N THR A 47 -34.59 -6.52 26.46
CA THR A 47 -33.74 -6.23 25.29
C THR A 47 -32.82 -7.42 25.09
N LYS A 48 -32.88 -8.06 23.92
CA LYS A 48 -31.88 -9.06 23.50
C LYS A 48 -30.87 -8.38 22.59
N GLU A 49 -29.62 -8.33 23.04
CA GLU A 49 -28.51 -7.73 22.31
C GLU A 49 -27.59 -8.81 21.73
N HIS A 50 -27.12 -8.61 20.51
CA HIS A 50 -26.09 -9.42 19.86
C HIS A 50 -24.78 -8.63 19.84
N TYR A 51 -23.70 -9.23 20.30
CA TYR A 51 -22.37 -8.62 20.24
C TYR A 51 -21.68 -8.98 18.93
N VAL A 52 -21.42 -7.97 18.11
CA VAL A 52 -20.61 -8.06 16.90
C VAL A 52 -19.15 -7.83 17.28
N HIS A 53 -18.27 -8.79 17.00
CA HIS A 53 -16.87 -8.73 17.40
C HIS A 53 -16.08 -7.66 16.62
N PRO A 54 -15.00 -7.09 17.22
CA PRO A 54 -14.09 -6.20 16.51
C PRO A 54 -13.42 -6.92 15.35
N THR A 55 -13.04 -6.15 14.33
CA THR A 55 -12.43 -6.67 13.11
C THR A 55 -11.37 -5.70 12.59
N ASN A 56 -10.37 -6.21 11.85
CA ASN A 56 -9.29 -5.39 11.35
C ASN A 56 -8.80 -5.79 9.95
N TYR A 57 -8.82 -4.87 9.00
CA TYR A 57 -8.34 -5.13 7.65
C TYR A 57 -6.98 -4.49 7.44
N ILE A 58 -6.10 -5.18 6.73
CA ILE A 58 -4.80 -4.63 6.38
C ILE A 58 -4.65 -4.71 4.87
N ASP A 59 -4.42 -3.55 4.27
CA ASP A 59 -4.16 -3.37 2.87
C ASP A 59 -2.70 -2.97 2.69
N ALA A 60 -2.07 -3.44 1.62
CA ALA A 60 -0.72 -3.05 1.27
C ALA A 60 -0.58 -2.80 -0.22
N GLN A 61 0.22 -1.80 -0.56
CA GLN A 61 0.63 -1.46 -1.91
C GLN A 61 2.14 -1.25 -1.92
N LEU A 62 2.81 -1.79 -2.95
CA LEU A 62 4.22 -1.58 -3.21
C LEU A 62 4.39 -1.15 -4.67
N SER A 63 5.08 -0.04 -4.87
CA SER A 63 5.42 0.50 -6.18
C SER A 63 6.92 0.66 -6.32
N TYR A 64 7.42 0.39 -7.53
CA TYR A 64 8.81 0.59 -7.90
C TYR A 64 8.91 1.34 -9.22
N THR A 65 9.69 2.42 -9.24
CA THR A 65 9.97 3.18 -10.46
C THR A 65 11.34 2.82 -11.03
N LEU A 66 11.32 2.31 -12.27
CA LEU A 66 12.51 1.99 -13.04
C LEU A 66 13.17 3.28 -13.52
N ILE A 67 14.31 3.64 -12.94
CA ILE A 67 15.12 4.78 -13.36
C ILE A 67 16.49 4.27 -13.79
N PHE A 68 16.82 4.45 -15.05
CA PHE A 68 18.14 4.16 -15.60
C PHE A 68 18.86 5.48 -15.84
N THR A 69 19.86 5.79 -15.02
CA THR A 69 20.78 6.90 -15.29
C THR A 69 21.95 6.39 -16.12
N PRO A 70 22.45 7.15 -17.11
CA PRO A 70 23.74 6.85 -17.72
C PRO A 70 24.83 6.85 -16.64
N PRO A 71 25.89 6.03 -16.76
CA PRO A 71 27.04 6.14 -15.88
C PRO A 71 27.60 7.56 -16.02
N VAL A 72 27.49 8.35 -14.96
CA VAL A 72 28.22 9.61 -14.87
C VAL A 72 29.68 9.19 -14.75
N GLU A 73 30.46 9.40 -15.81
CA GLU A 73 31.91 9.30 -15.70
C GLU A 73 32.32 10.15 -14.50
N ALA A 74 32.96 9.53 -13.52
CA ALA A 74 33.59 10.25 -12.43
C ALA A 74 34.66 11.14 -13.06
N ALA A 75 34.31 12.38 -13.39
CA ALA A 75 35.30 13.38 -13.74
C ALA A 75 36.33 13.36 -12.61
N PRO A 76 37.63 13.10 -12.89
CA PRO A 76 38.63 13.09 -11.85
C PRO A 76 38.57 14.45 -11.16
N VAL A 77 38.25 14.46 -9.87
CA VAL A 77 38.26 15.69 -9.08
C VAL A 77 39.71 16.18 -9.08
N ALA A 78 39.99 17.18 -9.93
CA ALA A 78 41.28 17.83 -10.03
C ALA A 78 41.50 18.65 -8.76
N GLY A 79 42.06 18.01 -7.73
CA GLY A 79 42.20 18.68 -6.44
C GLY A 79 42.73 17.83 -5.29
N TYR A 80 43.72 16.97 -5.51
CA TYR A 80 44.60 16.50 -4.43
C TYR A 80 46.05 16.54 -4.90
N SER A 81 46.59 17.76 -5.02
CA SER A 81 48.02 17.97 -5.17
C SER A 81 48.65 18.07 -3.78
N LYS A 82 49.28 16.97 -3.32
CA LYS A 82 50.45 17.08 -2.45
C LYS A 82 51.39 15.87 -2.58
N GLY A 83 52.34 16.03 -3.50
CA GLY A 83 53.74 15.58 -3.34
C GLY A 83 54.09 14.17 -3.81
N GLY A 84 54.88 14.07 -4.88
CA GLY A 84 55.70 12.88 -5.19
C GLY A 84 55.96 12.67 -6.68
N LYS A 85 57.24 12.71 -7.07
CA LYS A 85 57.83 12.60 -8.42
C LYS A 85 57.50 11.33 -9.24
N GLU A 86 57.40 11.55 -10.57
CA GLU A 86 57.76 10.72 -11.75
C GLU A 86 57.06 9.35 -11.91
N VAL A 87 56.53 8.94 -13.07
CA VAL A 87 57.21 8.60 -14.34
C VAL A 87 56.23 8.65 -15.54
N ALA A 88 56.79 8.92 -16.72
CA ALA A 88 56.17 9.02 -18.04
C ALA A 88 55.24 7.87 -18.46
N GLY A 89 54.12 8.26 -19.09
CA GLY A 89 53.29 7.42 -19.95
C GLY A 89 52.16 8.25 -20.54
N LYS A 90 52.27 8.64 -21.82
CA LYS A 90 51.12 9.18 -22.58
C LYS A 90 50.12 8.05 -22.78
N GLU A 91 49.24 7.82 -21.82
CA GLU A 91 47.99 7.14 -22.11
C GLU A 91 47.15 8.12 -22.91
N LYS A 92 46.85 7.75 -24.15
CA LYS A 92 45.83 8.43 -24.95
C LYS A 92 44.54 8.35 -24.14
N GLU A 93 44.11 9.47 -23.58
CA GLU A 93 42.74 9.67 -23.14
C GLU A 93 41.85 9.28 -24.33
N THR A 94 41.28 8.09 -24.22
CA THR A 94 40.31 7.61 -25.18
C THR A 94 39.09 8.49 -24.94
N PRO A 95 38.57 9.23 -25.93
CA PRO A 95 37.39 10.04 -25.71
C PRO A 95 36.29 9.15 -25.12
N PRO A 96 35.52 9.64 -24.13
CA PRO A 96 34.40 8.91 -23.56
C PRO A 96 33.59 8.29 -24.68
N VAL A 97 33.52 6.96 -24.73
CA VAL A 97 32.59 6.31 -25.66
C VAL A 97 31.21 6.80 -25.23
N PRO A 98 30.45 7.51 -26.09
CA PRO A 98 29.14 8.00 -25.70
C PRO A 98 28.32 6.79 -25.27
N TYR A 99 27.93 6.74 -23.99
CA TYR A 99 27.14 5.65 -23.47
C TYR A 99 25.78 5.68 -24.16
N VAL A 100 25.59 4.77 -25.12
CA VAL A 100 24.30 4.54 -25.75
C VAL A 100 23.54 3.56 -24.87
N MET A 101 22.48 4.07 -24.22
CA MET A 101 21.64 3.23 -23.39
C MET A 101 20.98 2.13 -24.25
N PRO A 102 21.05 0.85 -23.84
CA PRO A 102 20.37 -0.24 -24.55
C PRO A 102 18.88 0.07 -24.78
N CYS A 103 18.35 -0.33 -25.94
CA CYS A 103 16.98 -0.03 -26.34
C CYS A 103 15.92 -0.45 -25.30
N TRP A 104 16.10 -1.59 -24.64
CA TRP A 104 15.20 -2.06 -23.59
C TRP A 104 15.23 -1.19 -22.34
N LYS A 105 16.39 -0.59 -21.99
CA LYS A 105 16.48 0.37 -20.88
C LYS A 105 15.74 1.66 -21.25
N ASN A 106 15.85 2.14 -22.49
CA ASN A 106 15.07 3.29 -22.96
C ASN A 106 13.55 3.01 -22.90
N ILE A 107 13.14 1.80 -23.29
CA ILE A 107 11.72 1.39 -23.26
C ILE A 107 11.21 1.25 -21.82
N LEU A 108 12.02 0.80 -20.87
CA LEU A 108 11.60 0.59 -19.48
C LEU A 108 11.86 1.79 -18.55
N ASN A 109 12.65 2.78 -18.97
CA ASN A 109 12.95 3.95 -18.15
C ASN A 109 11.68 4.75 -17.82
N ASN A 110 11.55 5.27 -16.61
CA ASN A 110 10.35 5.99 -16.13
C ASN A 110 9.06 5.14 -16.14
N THR A 111 9.18 3.82 -16.05
CA THR A 111 8.04 2.92 -15.81
C THR A 111 7.91 2.66 -14.31
N THR A 112 6.74 2.95 -13.75
CA THR A 112 6.36 2.59 -12.39
C THR A 112 5.50 1.33 -12.42
N LEU A 113 5.95 0.29 -11.73
CA LEU A 113 5.19 -0.94 -11.50
C LEU A 113 4.63 -0.91 -10.09
N THR A 114 3.36 -1.27 -9.92
CA THR A 114 2.68 -1.35 -8.63
C THR A 114 2.05 -2.72 -8.49
N VAL A 115 2.24 -3.34 -7.32
CA VAL A 115 1.46 -4.47 -6.84
C VAL A 115 0.74 -4.05 -5.56
N GLY A 116 -0.51 -4.43 -5.43
CA GLY A 116 -1.22 -4.22 -4.18
C GLY A 116 -2.19 -5.35 -3.88
N VAL A 117 -2.54 -5.42 -2.60
CA VAL A 117 -3.45 -6.40 -2.03
C VAL A 117 -4.32 -5.69 -1.00
N GLN A 118 -5.63 -5.87 -1.15
CA GLN A 118 -6.60 -5.53 -0.11
C GLN A 118 -6.85 -6.77 0.74
N ASP A 119 -7.06 -6.57 2.04
CA ASP A 119 -7.31 -7.62 3.02
C ASP A 119 -6.30 -8.78 2.94
N ILE A 120 -5.04 -8.48 3.27
CA ILE A 120 -3.91 -9.43 3.21
C ILE A 120 -4.22 -10.75 3.94
N PHE A 121 -4.95 -10.65 5.04
CA PHE A 121 -5.26 -11.78 5.92
C PHE A 121 -6.59 -12.48 5.60
N ASP A 122 -7.30 -12.03 4.57
CA ASP A 122 -8.56 -12.64 4.10
C ASP A 122 -9.60 -12.72 5.23
N GLN A 123 -9.72 -11.65 6.01
CA GLN A 123 -10.64 -11.58 7.12
C GLN A 123 -12.08 -11.49 6.61
N SER A 124 -12.92 -12.42 7.07
CA SER A 124 -14.35 -12.31 6.81
C SER A 124 -14.97 -11.20 7.66
N PRO A 125 -15.94 -10.45 7.13
CA PRO A 125 -16.67 -9.47 7.92
C PRO A 125 -17.44 -10.15 9.06
N PRO A 126 -17.60 -9.47 10.21
CA PRO A 126 -18.26 -10.06 11.36
C PRO A 126 -19.73 -10.28 11.05
N TYR A 127 -20.28 -11.33 11.64
CA TYR A 127 -21.70 -11.63 11.50
C TYR A 127 -22.55 -10.55 12.16
N ALA A 128 -23.61 -10.11 11.47
CA ALA A 128 -24.59 -9.16 12.02
C ALA A 128 -26.00 -9.49 11.56
N GLN A 129 -26.95 -9.39 12.48
CA GLN A 129 -28.35 -9.81 12.33
C GLN A 129 -29.31 -8.64 12.11
N GLY A 130 -28.99 -7.45 12.63
CA GLY A 130 -29.91 -6.32 12.63
C GLY A 130 -31.20 -6.54 13.45
N ILE A 131 -32.02 -5.50 13.53
CA ILE A 131 -33.28 -5.50 14.30
C ILE A 131 -34.27 -6.46 13.65
N GLU A 132 -34.93 -7.30 14.45
CA GLU A 132 -35.96 -8.25 14.01
C GLU A 132 -35.48 -9.18 12.88
N PHE A 133 -34.21 -9.61 12.93
CA PHE A 133 -33.58 -10.45 11.91
C PHE A 133 -33.63 -9.87 10.48
N SER A 134 -33.69 -8.54 10.37
CA SER A 134 -33.84 -7.85 9.09
C SER A 134 -32.57 -7.82 8.22
N ASN A 135 -31.40 -8.22 8.74
CA ASN A 135 -30.18 -8.29 7.94
C ASN A 135 -30.04 -9.63 7.21
N SER A 136 -30.64 -9.74 6.03
CA SER A 136 -30.51 -10.92 5.16
C SER A 136 -29.11 -11.12 4.56
N ILE A 137 -28.26 -10.10 4.60
CA ILE A 137 -26.89 -10.12 4.07
C ILE A 137 -25.93 -10.79 5.08
N GLY A 138 -26.27 -10.82 6.36
CA GLY A 138 -25.50 -11.50 7.41
C GLY A 138 -24.24 -10.77 7.88
N TYR A 139 -23.94 -9.59 7.34
CA TYR A 139 -22.88 -8.71 7.82
C TYR A 139 -23.29 -7.22 7.65
N PRO A 140 -22.61 -6.27 8.29
CA PRO A 140 -22.99 -4.86 8.27
C PRO A 140 -22.45 -4.17 7.00
N GLY A 141 -23.20 -4.22 5.89
CA GLY A 141 -22.74 -3.70 4.59
C GLY A 141 -22.45 -2.20 4.49
N GLY A 142 -22.83 -1.39 5.49
CA GLY A 142 -22.42 0.02 5.58
C GLY A 142 -21.08 0.24 6.28
N LEU A 143 -20.57 -0.79 6.96
CA LEU A 143 -19.33 -0.75 7.74
C LEU A 143 -18.25 -1.68 7.20
N TYR A 144 -18.65 -2.70 6.44
CA TYR A 144 -17.81 -3.78 5.98
C TYR A 144 -18.11 -4.13 4.52
N ASP A 145 -17.07 -4.59 3.83
CA ASP A 145 -17.14 -5.15 2.48
C ASP A 145 -16.92 -6.68 2.52
N ASN A 146 -17.45 -7.41 1.55
CA ASN A 146 -17.33 -8.87 1.43
C ASN A 146 -16.38 -9.32 0.30
N ILE A 147 -15.68 -8.40 -0.36
CA ILE A 147 -14.74 -8.72 -1.44
C ILE A 147 -13.60 -9.64 -0.98
N GLY A 148 -13.23 -9.59 0.30
CA GLY A 148 -12.13 -10.38 0.87
C GLY A 148 -10.77 -10.02 0.24
N ARG A 149 -9.83 -10.96 0.21
CA ARG A 149 -8.49 -10.70 -0.33
C ARG A 149 -8.49 -10.45 -1.83
N PHE A 150 -8.10 -9.24 -2.23
CA PHE A 150 -8.06 -8.83 -3.65
C PHE A 150 -6.68 -8.32 -4.08
N TRP A 151 -6.06 -9.01 -5.05
CA TRP A 151 -4.78 -8.62 -5.64
C TRP A 151 -4.96 -7.79 -6.91
N TYR A 152 -4.11 -6.77 -7.08
CA TYR A 152 -4.05 -6.00 -8.32
C TYR A 152 -2.61 -5.67 -8.73
N LEU A 153 -2.45 -5.48 -10.03
CA LEU A 153 -1.20 -5.05 -10.65
C LEU A 153 -1.48 -3.82 -11.51
N ARG A 154 -0.56 -2.85 -11.50
CA ARG A 154 -0.64 -1.63 -12.30
C ARG A 154 0.74 -1.29 -12.85
N ALA A 155 0.78 -0.86 -14.11
CA ALA A 155 1.98 -0.34 -14.75
C ALA A 155 1.68 1.05 -15.33
N ILE A 156 2.53 2.03 -15.02
CA ILE A 156 2.44 3.40 -15.51
C ILE A 156 3.74 3.75 -16.23
N LYS A 157 3.67 4.14 -17.50
CA LYS A 157 4.82 4.64 -18.28
C LYS A 157 4.70 6.15 -18.43
N LYS A 158 5.74 6.89 -18.05
CA LYS A 158 5.88 8.31 -18.38
C LYS A 158 6.70 8.45 -19.67
N PHE A 159 6.17 9.22 -20.63
CA PHE A 159 6.81 9.51 -21.93
C PHE A 159 7.61 10.81 -21.86
#